data_AF-A0A9P4I934-F1
#
_entry.id   AF-A0A9P4I934-F1
#
_cell.length_a   1.000
_cell.length_b   1.000
_cell.length_c   1.000
_cell.angle_alpha   90.00
_cell.angle_beta   90.00
_cell.angle_gamma   90.00
#
_symmetry.space_group_name_H-M   'P 1'
#
loop_
_entity.id
_entity.type
_entity.pdbx_description
1 polymer ?
#
loop_
_entity_poly.entity_id
_entity_poly.type
_entity_poly.pdbx_seq_one_letter_code
_entity_poly.pdbx_strand_id
1 'polypeptide(L)'
;MRDDTKVSYIRIDQNTLHDFTSLGEGENIMLFTPAIPTLQGSPEDVDPFESFGIALSQYHKGVKHIPYLPSQGFTDYHDAFLPHASAVILVLAEPDPRTSSSKESLKTQAKYLKNFTPKIIAKDVPAILIIISESTSKTKIKGGGFGVVISATDYGKEQLQRLAAAIFEHEGM
;
A
#
# COMPACT_ATOMS: atom_id res chain seq x y z
N MET A 1 13.41 -24.22 -6.07
CA MET A 1 13.05 -23.01 -5.33
C MET A 1 11.76 -22.53 -5.95
N ARG A 2 10.62 -22.64 -5.26
CA ARG A 2 9.34 -22.20 -5.82
C ARG A 2 9.32 -20.68 -5.77
N ASP A 3 9.04 -20.07 -6.91
CA ASP A 3 8.80 -18.63 -7.01
C ASP A 3 7.40 -18.37 -6.44
N ASP A 4 7.33 -18.23 -5.12
CA ASP A 4 6.09 -17.97 -4.37
C ASP A 4 5.78 -16.46 -4.30
N THR A 5 6.57 -15.62 -4.98
CA THR A 5 6.48 -14.14 -5.04
C THR A 5 5.42 -13.73 -6.07
N LYS A 6 4.18 -13.47 -5.62
CA LYS A 6 3.05 -13.22 -6.53
C LYS A 6 2.39 -11.87 -6.29
N VAL A 7 2.60 -10.92 -7.21
CA VAL A 7 1.69 -9.76 -7.39
C VAL A 7 0.48 -10.21 -8.20
N SER A 8 -0.72 -9.75 -7.84
CA SER A 8 -1.92 -10.00 -8.64
C SER A 8 -2.92 -8.85 -8.51
N TYR A 9 -3.50 -8.44 -9.63
CA TYR A 9 -4.62 -7.50 -9.65
C TYR A 9 -5.90 -8.19 -9.21
N ILE A 10 -6.50 -7.71 -8.11
CA ILE A 10 -7.86 -8.07 -7.72
C ILE A 10 -8.86 -7.24 -8.53
N ARG A 11 -8.51 -5.97 -8.79
CA ARG A 11 -9.27 -5.04 -9.62
C ARG A 11 -8.31 -4.09 -10.30
N ILE A 12 -8.60 -3.77 -11.55
CA ILE A 12 -7.87 -2.76 -12.30
C ILE A 12 -8.87 -1.91 -13.11
N ASP A 13 -8.97 -0.64 -12.74
CA ASP A 13 -9.60 0.40 -13.53
C ASP A 13 -8.48 1.13 -14.30
N GLN A 14 -8.50 1.04 -15.63
CA GLN A 14 -7.42 1.54 -16.48
C GLN A 14 -7.32 3.07 -16.43
N ASN A 15 -8.43 3.79 -16.24
CA ASN A 15 -8.40 5.24 -16.13
C ASN A 15 -7.73 5.66 -14.82
N THR A 16 -8.11 5.02 -13.71
CA THR A 16 -7.49 5.27 -12.40
C THR A 16 -5.99 5.01 -12.44
N LEU A 17 -5.56 3.93 -13.09
CA LEU A 17 -4.14 3.60 -13.21
C LEU A 17 -3.40 4.56 -14.16
N HIS A 18 -4.02 4.95 -15.28
CA HIS A 18 -3.48 5.95 -16.19
C HIS A 18 -3.30 7.30 -15.50
N ASP A 19 -4.32 7.79 -14.80
CA ASP A 19 -4.26 9.06 -14.04
C ASP A 19 -3.19 9.00 -12.96
N PHE A 20 -3.04 7.85 -12.28
CA PHE A 20 -2.02 7.63 -11.27
C PHE A 20 -0.59 7.68 -11.84
N THR A 21 -0.37 7.05 -12.99
CA THR A 21 0.96 6.96 -13.62
C THR A 21 1.33 8.21 -14.41
N SER A 22 0.37 9.06 -14.73
CA SER A 22 0.54 10.30 -15.51
C SER A 22 0.76 11.56 -14.65
N LEU A 23 0.90 11.40 -13.33
CA LEU A 23 1.15 12.52 -12.41
C LEU A 23 2.42 13.30 -12.80
N GLY A 24 2.34 14.63 -12.67
CA GLY A 24 3.46 15.53 -12.94
C GLY A 24 4.49 15.59 -11.82
N GLU A 25 5.71 16.05 -12.11
CA GLU A 25 6.83 16.05 -11.15
C GLU A 25 6.58 16.80 -9.82
N GLY A 26 5.68 17.80 -9.82
CA GLY A 26 5.33 18.59 -8.64
C GLY A 26 4.19 18.00 -7.79
N GLU A 27 3.57 16.93 -8.25
CA GLU A 27 2.43 16.28 -7.60
C GLU A 27 2.89 15.35 -6.47
N ASN A 28 2.02 15.06 -5.51
CA ASN A 28 2.42 14.21 -4.37
C ASN A 28 1.59 12.93 -4.29
N ILE A 29 2.28 11.82 -4.13
CA ILE A 29 1.68 10.50 -3.86
C ILE A 29 1.75 10.27 -2.34
N MET A 30 0.60 10.20 -1.67
CA MET A 30 0.55 9.82 -0.26
C MET A 30 0.56 8.30 -0.14
N LEU A 31 1.65 7.74 0.37
CA LEU A 31 1.83 6.32 0.63
C LEU A 31 1.55 6.04 2.10
N PHE A 32 0.36 5.51 2.41
CA PHE A 32 -0.01 5.10 3.75
C PHE A 32 0.30 3.63 4.00
N THR A 33 1.20 3.33 4.94
CA THR A 33 1.64 1.96 5.23
C THR A 33 1.46 1.59 6.69
N PRO A 34 1.19 0.31 7.00
CA PRO A 34 1.15 -0.12 8.39
C PRO A 34 2.57 -0.11 8.96
N ALA A 35 2.77 0.55 10.11
CA ALA A 35 3.96 0.40 10.91
C ALA A 35 3.95 -1.00 11.55
N ILE A 36 4.79 -1.90 11.03
CA ILE A 36 4.93 -3.28 11.51
C ILE A 36 6.22 -3.37 12.33
N PRO A 37 6.14 -3.46 13.67
CA PRO A 37 7.32 -3.68 14.49
C PRO A 37 7.95 -5.03 14.15
N THR A 38 9.24 -5.02 13.85
CA THR A 38 10.03 -6.23 13.64
C THR A 38 10.57 -6.77 14.98
N LEU A 39 11.02 -8.03 14.99
CA LEU A 39 11.61 -8.64 16.18
C LEU A 39 12.99 -8.01 16.46
N GLN A 40 13.18 -7.52 17.70
CA GLN A 40 14.41 -6.85 18.13
C GLN A 40 15.65 -7.72 17.85
N GLY A 41 16.68 -7.11 17.23
CA GLY A 41 17.95 -7.77 16.92
C GLY A 41 17.99 -8.47 15.57
N SER A 42 16.94 -8.34 14.75
CA SER A 42 17.05 -8.63 13.31
C SER A 42 17.81 -7.49 12.61
N PRO A 43 18.63 -7.76 11.57
CA PRO A 43 19.19 -6.72 10.70
C PRO A 43 18.11 -5.85 10.01
N GLU A 44 16.84 -6.23 10.15
CA GLU A 44 15.63 -5.64 9.60
C GLU A 44 14.84 -4.89 10.71
N ASP A 45 15.52 -4.27 11.68
CA ASP A 45 14.94 -3.30 12.65
C ASP A 45 14.40 -2.01 11.98
N VAL A 46 14.14 -2.06 10.67
CA VAL A 46 13.78 -0.95 9.78
C VAL A 46 12.36 -1.21 9.26
N ASP A 47 11.56 -0.15 9.12
CA ASP A 47 10.22 -0.24 8.53
C ASP A 47 10.31 -0.94 7.15
N PRO A 48 9.68 -2.12 6.96
CA PRO A 48 9.80 -2.86 5.70
C PRO A 48 9.34 -2.03 4.49
N PHE A 49 8.43 -1.08 4.70
CA PHE A 49 7.88 -0.22 3.66
C PHE A 49 8.77 0.96 3.28
N GLU A 50 9.86 1.23 3.99
CA GLU A 50 10.86 2.20 3.54
C GLU A 50 11.38 1.81 2.14
N SER A 51 11.64 0.51 1.95
CA SER A 51 12.07 -0.02 0.66
C SER A 51 11.01 0.14 -0.44
N PHE A 52 9.72 0.15 -0.07
CA PHE A 52 8.63 0.41 -1.00
C PHE A 52 8.57 1.89 -1.40
N GLY A 53 8.69 2.80 -0.44
CA GLY A 53 8.80 4.23 -0.70
C GLY A 53 9.97 4.56 -1.63
N ILE A 54 11.13 3.91 -1.43
CA ILE A 54 12.30 4.01 -2.31
C ILE A 54 11.98 3.49 -3.71
N ALA A 55 11.37 2.32 -3.83
CA ALA A 55 11.03 1.73 -5.12
C ALA A 55 10.06 2.61 -5.91
N LEU A 56 9.01 3.13 -5.27
CA LEU A 56 8.07 4.07 -5.89
C LEU A 56 8.75 5.39 -6.29
N SER A 57 9.72 5.86 -5.49
CA SER A 57 10.46 7.09 -5.76
C SER A 57 11.35 7.02 -7.02
N GLN A 58 11.64 5.81 -7.52
CA GLN A 58 12.31 5.62 -8.80
C GLN A 58 11.42 6.03 -9.99
N TYR A 59 10.09 5.91 -9.83
CA TYR A 59 9.11 6.30 -10.83
C TYR A 59 8.57 7.72 -10.59
N HIS A 60 8.41 8.12 -9.32
CA HIS A 60 7.83 9.42 -8.99
C HIS A 60 8.46 10.06 -7.74
N LYS A 61 9.16 11.21 -7.89
CA LYS A 61 9.89 11.87 -6.78
C LYS A 61 8.99 12.40 -5.65
N GLY A 62 7.72 12.67 -5.95
CA GLY A 62 6.72 13.19 -5.01
C GLY A 62 6.13 12.17 -4.03
N VAL A 63 6.72 10.98 -3.86
CA VAL A 63 6.23 9.99 -2.89
C VAL A 63 6.47 10.47 -1.46
N LYS A 64 5.40 10.55 -0.67
CA LYS A 64 5.43 10.85 0.77
C LYS A 64 4.99 9.61 1.52
N HIS A 65 5.89 9.04 2.30
CA HIS A 65 5.63 7.84 3.11
C HIS A 65 5.08 8.24 4.48
N ILE A 66 3.87 7.80 4.79
CA ILE A 66 3.13 8.12 6.02
C ILE A 66 2.74 6.81 6.74
N PRO A 67 3.51 6.38 7.75
CA PRO A 67 3.17 5.18 8.50
C PRO A 67 1.94 5.40 9.40
N TYR A 68 1.10 4.38 9.53
CA TYR A 68 -0.02 4.33 10.48
C TYR A 68 0.12 3.11 11.40
N LEU A 69 -0.32 3.22 12.65
CA LEU A 69 -0.31 2.10 13.58
C LEU A 69 -1.48 1.15 13.27
N PRO A 70 -1.26 -0.14 12.97
CA PRO A 70 -2.34 -1.08 12.66
C PRO A 70 -3.39 -1.22 13.78
N SER A 71 -2.99 -0.98 15.03
CA SER A 71 -3.86 -1.03 16.21
C SER A 71 -4.75 0.21 16.37
N GLN A 72 -4.31 1.37 15.85
CA GLN A 72 -5.02 2.65 15.97
C GLN A 72 -5.74 3.06 14.68
N GLY A 73 -5.24 2.62 13.53
CA GLY A 73 -5.73 3.02 12.22
C GLY A 73 -5.33 4.44 11.85
N PHE A 74 -6.17 5.08 11.04
CA PHE A 74 -5.96 6.44 10.54
C PHE A 74 -6.52 7.47 11.52
N THR A 75 -5.68 8.41 11.91
CA THR A 75 -5.96 9.50 12.86
C THR A 75 -5.98 10.85 12.15
N ASP A 76 -6.30 11.93 12.87
CA ASP A 76 -6.25 13.31 12.35
C ASP A 76 -4.89 13.69 11.76
N TYR A 77 -3.81 13.05 12.22
CA TYR A 77 -2.48 13.18 11.62
C TYR A 77 -2.48 12.76 10.15
N HIS A 78 -3.14 11.65 9.82
CA HIS A 78 -3.21 11.12 8.46
C HIS A 78 -4.15 11.96 7.59
N ASP A 79 -5.25 12.44 8.18
CA ASP A 79 -6.17 13.34 7.51
C ASP A 79 -5.48 14.64 7.05
N ALA A 80 -4.51 15.14 7.81
CA ALA A 80 -3.76 16.35 7.46
C ALA A 80 -2.95 16.24 6.16
N PHE A 81 -2.66 15.02 5.67
CA PHE A 81 -1.94 14.80 4.41
C PHE A 81 -2.87 14.76 3.19
N LEU A 82 -4.15 14.39 3.36
CA LEU A 82 -5.10 14.26 2.26
C LEU A 82 -5.30 15.55 1.44
N PRO A 83 -5.29 16.77 2.03
CA PRO A 83 -5.34 18.00 1.26
C PRO A 83 -4.21 18.17 0.25
N HIS A 84 -3.05 17.54 0.48
CA HIS A 84 -1.85 17.65 -0.35
C HIS A 84 -1.67 16.50 -1.34
N ALA A 85 -2.54 15.49 -1.30
CA ALA A 85 -2.47 14.33 -2.17
C ALA A 85 -2.96 14.67 -3.58
N SER A 86 -2.13 14.41 -4.59
CA SER A 86 -2.57 14.25 -5.98
C SER A 86 -2.93 12.81 -6.30
N ALA A 87 -2.41 11.85 -5.51
CA ALA A 87 -2.78 10.45 -5.55
C ALA A 87 -2.54 9.77 -4.21
N VAL A 88 -3.17 8.61 -4.01
CA VAL A 88 -3.07 7.85 -2.75
C VAL A 88 -2.72 6.39 -3.02
N ILE A 89 -1.72 5.87 -2.32
CA ILE A 89 -1.51 4.43 -2.14
C ILE A 89 -1.81 4.10 -0.69
N LEU A 90 -2.69 3.14 -0.45
CA LEU A 90 -2.96 2.61 0.88
C LEU A 90 -2.58 1.14 0.93
N VAL A 91 -1.74 0.78 1.90
CA VAL A 91 -1.30 -0.59 2.13
C VAL A 91 -1.99 -1.16 3.35
N LEU A 92 -2.54 -2.36 3.21
CA LEU A 92 -2.86 -3.25 4.32
C LEU A 92 -1.89 -4.42 4.27
N ALA A 93 -1.35 -4.81 5.41
CA ALA A 93 -0.42 -5.94 5.46
C ALA A 93 -0.64 -6.79 6.69
N GLU A 94 -0.72 -8.10 6.49
CA GLU A 94 -0.68 -9.08 7.58
C GLU A 94 0.76 -9.15 8.12
N PRO A 95 1.00 -8.93 9.42
CA PRO A 95 2.31 -9.10 10.01
C PRO A 95 2.78 -10.55 9.85
N ASP A 96 3.99 -10.76 9.31
CA ASP A 96 4.60 -12.08 9.24
C ASP A 96 4.96 -12.54 10.66
N PRO A 97 4.38 -13.65 11.16
CA PRO A 97 4.62 -14.11 12.53
C PRO A 97 6.06 -14.55 12.79
N ARG A 98 6.86 -14.74 11.74
CA ARG A 98 8.29 -15.10 11.84
C ARG A 98 9.19 -13.89 12.04
N THR A 99 8.75 -12.71 11.62
CA THR A 99 9.58 -11.49 11.60
C THR A 99 8.97 -10.32 12.37
N SER A 100 7.69 -10.39 12.73
CA SER A 100 6.98 -9.35 13.46
C SER A 100 6.52 -9.79 14.85
N SER A 101 6.55 -8.84 15.78
CA SER A 101 5.91 -8.97 17.10
C SER A 101 4.43 -8.55 17.11
N SER A 102 3.93 -8.01 16.00
CA SER A 102 2.54 -7.55 15.88
C SER A 102 1.58 -8.72 15.74
N LYS A 103 0.45 -8.63 16.48
CA LYS A 103 -0.68 -9.57 16.37
C LYS A 103 -1.85 -9.00 15.58
N GLU A 104 -1.69 -7.81 14.99
CA GLU A 104 -2.78 -7.10 14.35
C GLU A 104 -3.12 -7.68 12.98
N SER A 105 -4.36 -8.14 12.84
CA SER A 105 -4.82 -8.78 11.61
C SER A 105 -5.21 -7.77 10.52
N LEU A 106 -5.19 -8.21 9.27
CA LEU A 106 -5.81 -7.50 8.15
C LEU A 106 -7.27 -7.11 8.41
N LYS A 107 -8.00 -7.90 9.22
CA LYS A 107 -9.39 -7.60 9.57
C LYS A 107 -9.50 -6.33 10.41
N THR A 108 -8.57 -6.08 11.32
CA THR A 108 -8.51 -4.85 12.12
C THR A 108 -8.26 -3.66 11.21
N GLN A 109 -7.22 -3.73 10.37
CA GLN A 109 -6.88 -2.65 9.45
C GLN A 109 -8.00 -2.37 8.44
N ALA A 110 -8.66 -3.41 7.92
CA ALA A 110 -9.82 -3.28 7.04
C ALA A 110 -11.03 -2.61 7.71
N LYS A 111 -11.17 -2.70 9.04
CA LYS A 111 -12.20 -1.95 9.78
C LYS A 111 -11.88 -0.46 9.77
N TYR A 112 -10.62 -0.09 9.98
CA TYR A 112 -10.19 1.32 9.92
C TYR A 112 -10.27 1.89 8.50
N LEU A 113 -9.95 1.07 7.50
CA LEU A 113 -10.09 1.44 6.10
C LEU A 113 -11.52 1.91 5.77
N LYS A 114 -12.57 1.27 6.30
CA LYS A 114 -13.96 1.67 6.04
C LYS A 114 -14.27 3.12 6.40
N ASN A 115 -13.59 3.68 7.40
CA ASN A 115 -13.78 5.07 7.82
C ASN A 115 -12.89 6.04 7.04
N PHE A 116 -11.74 5.56 6.55
CA PHE A 116 -10.77 6.39 5.83
C PHE A 116 -11.05 6.45 4.33
N THR A 117 -11.55 5.36 3.73
CA THR A 117 -11.88 5.29 2.31
C THR A 117 -12.80 6.42 1.84
N PRO A 118 -13.94 6.73 2.51
CA PRO A 118 -14.80 7.83 2.06
C PRO A 118 -14.06 9.18 1.98
N LYS A 119 -13.06 9.42 2.84
CA LYS A 119 -12.24 10.64 2.82
C LYS A 119 -11.32 10.67 1.60
N ILE A 120 -10.71 9.52 1.25
CA ILE A 120 -9.91 9.38 0.03
C ILE A 120 -10.79 9.57 -1.21
N ILE A 121 -11.96 8.94 -1.26
CA ILE A 121 -12.86 9.05 -2.43
C ILE A 121 -13.40 10.48 -2.59
N ALA A 122 -13.71 11.17 -1.49
CA ALA A 122 -14.12 12.57 -1.54
C ALA A 122 -13.04 13.53 -2.08
N LYS A 123 -11.76 13.10 -2.11
CA LYS A 123 -10.68 13.88 -2.73
C LYS A 123 -10.68 13.83 -4.25
N ASP A 124 -11.38 12.86 -4.85
CA ASP A 124 -11.44 12.68 -6.30
C ASP A 124 -10.05 12.61 -6.96
N VAL A 125 -9.16 11.83 -6.34
CA VAL A 125 -7.79 11.57 -6.81
C VAL A 125 -7.60 10.08 -7.07
N PRO A 126 -6.72 9.68 -8.01
CA PRO A 126 -6.43 8.27 -8.24
C PRO A 126 -5.92 7.60 -6.97
N ALA A 127 -6.55 6.47 -6.62
CA ALA A 127 -6.29 5.77 -5.38
C ALA A 127 -6.10 4.27 -5.62
N ILE A 128 -5.03 3.73 -5.05
CA ILE A 128 -4.65 2.32 -5.14
C ILE A 128 -4.69 1.69 -3.74
N LEU A 129 -5.35 0.54 -3.63
CA LEU A 129 -5.30 -0.30 -2.44
C LEU A 129 -4.37 -1.49 -2.68
N ILE A 130 -3.42 -1.70 -1.77
CA ILE A 130 -2.53 -2.87 -1.78
C ILE A 130 -2.85 -3.72 -0.55
N ILE A 131 -3.01 -5.02 -0.76
CA ILE A 131 -3.28 -6.00 0.30
C ILE A 131 -2.18 -7.05 0.30
N ILE A 132 -1.40 -7.09 1.37
CA ILE A 132 -0.30 -8.02 1.55
C ILE A 132 -0.71 -9.08 2.57
N SER A 133 -0.68 -10.35 2.17
CA SER A 133 -1.00 -11.50 3.03
C SER A 133 -0.39 -12.77 2.46
N GLU A 134 -0.11 -13.77 3.30
CA GLU A 134 0.49 -15.06 2.89
C GLU A 134 -0.27 -15.77 1.76
N SER A 135 -1.54 -15.43 1.52
CA SER A 135 -2.30 -15.97 0.39
C SER A 135 -3.17 -14.91 -0.30
N THR A 136 -2.84 -14.63 -1.56
CA THR A 136 -3.62 -13.77 -2.46
C THR A 136 -5.05 -14.27 -2.70
N SER A 137 -5.33 -15.55 -2.45
CA SER A 137 -6.65 -16.19 -2.67
C SER A 137 -7.60 -16.17 -1.46
N LYS A 138 -7.13 -15.74 -0.27
CA LYS A 138 -7.91 -15.85 0.99
C LYS A 138 -8.48 -14.54 1.51
N THR A 139 -8.10 -13.39 0.96
CA THR A 139 -8.56 -12.11 1.49
C THR A 139 -10.00 -11.80 1.06
N LYS A 140 -10.90 -11.60 2.03
CA LYS A 140 -12.29 -11.12 1.79
C LYS A 140 -12.35 -9.59 1.59
N ILE A 141 -11.21 -8.89 1.64
CA ILE A 141 -11.14 -7.45 1.52
C ILE A 141 -11.28 -7.10 0.03
N LYS A 142 -12.46 -6.60 -0.35
CA LYS A 142 -12.76 -6.25 -1.74
C LYS A 142 -12.24 -4.87 -2.17
N GLY A 143 -11.73 -4.05 -1.24
CA GLY A 143 -11.26 -2.70 -1.52
C GLY A 143 -12.34 -1.76 -2.08
N GLY A 144 -13.60 -1.88 -1.60
CA GLY A 144 -14.70 -1.03 -2.08
C GLY A 144 -14.32 0.45 -2.03
N GLY A 145 -14.57 1.19 -3.12
CA GLY A 145 -14.13 2.57 -3.32
C GLY A 145 -12.88 2.70 -4.20
N PHE A 146 -11.95 1.74 -4.19
CA PHE A 146 -10.73 1.83 -4.99
C PHE A 146 -10.94 1.28 -6.41
N GLY A 147 -10.49 2.03 -7.41
CA GLY A 147 -10.46 1.60 -8.82
C GLY A 147 -9.40 0.54 -9.09
N VAL A 148 -8.27 0.61 -8.39
CA VAL A 148 -7.17 -0.36 -8.48
C VAL A 148 -6.96 -1.03 -7.13
N VAL A 149 -6.98 -2.36 -7.12
CA VAL A 149 -6.72 -3.19 -5.94
C VAL A 149 -5.73 -4.28 -6.32
N ILE A 150 -4.58 -4.29 -5.65
CA ILE A 150 -3.47 -5.21 -5.89
C ILE A 150 -3.27 -6.07 -4.64
N SER A 151 -2.98 -7.35 -4.84
CA SER A 151 -2.55 -8.26 -3.77
C SER A 151 -1.11 -8.71 -3.97
N ALA A 152 -0.40 -8.90 -2.86
CA ALA A 152 0.91 -9.53 -2.81
C ALA A 152 1.01 -10.53 -1.65
N THR A 153 1.99 -11.43 -1.73
CA THR A 153 2.20 -12.51 -0.75
C THR A 153 3.02 -12.09 0.46
N ASP A 154 3.89 -11.10 0.30
CA ASP A 154 4.80 -10.59 1.32
C ASP A 154 5.20 -9.14 1.02
N TYR A 155 5.94 -8.54 1.95
CA TYR A 155 6.51 -7.20 1.86
C TYR A 155 8.04 -7.24 1.87
N GLY A 156 8.65 -8.34 1.37
CA GLY A 156 10.07 -8.39 1.14
C GLY A 156 10.50 -7.39 0.07
N LYS A 157 11.75 -6.91 0.14
CA LYS A 157 12.28 -5.87 -0.75
C LYS A 157 12.01 -6.13 -2.23
N GLU A 158 12.27 -7.34 -2.72
CA GLU A 158 12.02 -7.68 -4.13
C GLU A 158 10.52 -7.64 -4.48
N GLN A 159 9.65 -8.10 -3.57
CA GLN A 159 8.21 -8.10 -3.77
C GLN A 159 7.65 -6.68 -3.81
N LEU A 160 8.18 -5.77 -2.99
CA LEU A 160 7.84 -4.34 -2.99
C LEU A 160 8.35 -3.63 -4.24
N GLN A 161 9.52 -3.99 -4.77
CA GLN A 161 10.00 -3.51 -6.07
C GLN A 161 9.08 -3.98 -7.20
N ARG A 162 8.69 -5.26 -7.20
CA ARG A 162 7.71 -5.79 -8.17
C ARG A 162 6.34 -5.12 -8.06
N LEU A 163 5.90 -4.75 -6.86
CA LEU A 163 4.67 -3.98 -6.66
C LEU A 163 4.76 -2.58 -7.26
N ALA A 164 5.89 -1.88 -7.06
CA ALA A 164 6.11 -0.57 -7.68
C ALA A 164 6.12 -0.67 -9.21
N ALA A 165 6.85 -1.64 -9.76
CA ALA A 165 6.89 -1.90 -11.20
C ALA A 165 5.50 -2.27 -11.74
N ALA A 166 4.73 -3.11 -11.02
CA ALA A 166 3.36 -3.42 -11.42
C ALA A 166 2.50 -2.15 -11.54
N ILE A 167 2.62 -1.20 -10.61
CA ILE A 167 1.84 0.04 -10.67
C ILE A 167 2.24 0.92 -11.86
N PHE A 168 3.54 1.12 -12.12
CA PHE A 168 4.02 2.12 -13.08
C PHE A 168 4.34 1.57 -14.48
N GLU A 169 4.63 0.28 -14.60
CA GLU A 169 4.99 -0.39 -15.86
C GLU A 169 3.86 -1.28 -16.37
N HIS A 170 2.64 -1.11 -15.84
CA HIS A 170 1.48 -1.85 -16.34
C HIS A 170 1.21 -1.50 -17.80
N GLU A 171 1.63 -2.36 -18.72
CA GLU A 171 1.28 -2.27 -20.13
C GLU A 171 -0.17 -2.68 -20.31
N GLY A 172 -1.05 -1.68 -20.34
CA GLY A 172 -2.47 -1.82 -20.64
C GLY A 172 -2.92 -0.80 -21.67
N MET A 173 -2.38 -0.89 -22.89
CA MET A 173 -2.95 -0.29 -24.10
C MET A 173 -3.30 -1.38 -25.10
#